data_AF-A0A529X9I9-F1
#
_entry.id   AF-A0A529X9I9-F1
#
_cell.length_a   1.000
_cell.length_b   1.000
_cell.length_c   1.000
_cell.angle_alpha   90.00
_cell.angle_beta   90.00
_cell.angle_gamma   90.00
#
_symmetry.space_group_name_H-M   'P 1'
#
loop_
_entity.id
_entity.type
_entity.pdbx_description
1 polymer ?
#
loop_
_entity_poly.entity_id
_entity_poly.type
_entity_poly.pdbx_seq_one_letter_code
_entity_poly.pdbx_strand_id
1 'polypeptide(L)'
;VIAKGSSFQFRDDSLGTRLIGNALGARYIVSGTLARHDRHIRLNASLTDTSNGRLVWSQRFDRDLVDIFRLRDQVGSEIVSILDKEVDRAEQARTFQVPWESLETWQLVRRGRWHMNRRTRRDTDIALDFFDRAYR
;
A
#
# COMPACT_ATOMS: atom_id res chain seq x y z
N VAL A 1 -5.75 6.38 6.13
CA VAL A 1 -6.43 7.06 5.01
C VAL A 1 -6.56 8.53 5.35
N ILE A 2 -6.29 9.44 4.41
CA ILE A 2 -6.36 10.89 4.61
C ILE A 2 -7.67 11.44 4.01
N ALA A 3 -8.20 12.52 4.58
CA ALA A 3 -9.44 13.13 4.13
C ALA A 3 -9.34 13.69 2.70
N LYS A 4 -10.42 13.51 1.92
CA LYS A 4 -10.50 13.94 0.51
C LYS A 4 -10.11 15.41 0.30
N GLY A 5 -10.63 16.32 1.12
CA GLY A 5 -10.36 17.76 0.99
C GLY A 5 -8.87 18.09 1.07
N SER A 6 -8.15 17.43 1.99
CA SER A 6 -6.71 17.61 2.17
C SER A 6 -5.89 16.99 1.04
N SER A 7 -6.33 15.88 0.45
CA SER A 7 -5.61 15.28 -0.68
C SER A 7 -5.84 16.02 -2.01
N PHE A 8 -7.04 16.57 -2.23
CA PHE A 8 -7.40 17.21 -3.50
C PHE A 8 -6.65 18.52 -3.78
N GLN A 9 -6.12 19.19 -2.75
CA GLN A 9 -5.28 20.39 -2.95
C GLN A 9 -4.00 20.10 -3.74
N PHE A 10 -3.56 18.83 -3.80
CA PHE A 10 -2.36 18.40 -4.50
C PHE A 10 -2.64 17.75 -5.85
N ARG A 11 -3.87 17.84 -6.38
CA ARG A 11 -4.29 17.12 -7.59
C ARG A 11 -3.54 17.57 -8.85
N ASP A 12 -3.36 18.87 -9.00
CA ASP A 12 -2.77 19.51 -10.19
C ASP A 12 -1.36 20.03 -9.90
N ASP A 13 -0.82 19.68 -8.74
CA ASP A 13 0.44 20.18 -8.25
C ASP A 13 1.59 19.38 -8.85
N SER A 14 2.57 20.04 -9.44
CA SER A 14 3.78 19.41 -9.97
C SER A 14 4.78 19.01 -8.88
N LEU A 15 4.40 19.20 -7.62
CA LEU A 15 5.19 18.82 -6.45
C LEU A 15 5.43 17.31 -6.46
N GLY A 16 6.69 16.92 -6.27
CA GLY A 16 7.06 15.52 -6.18
C GLY A 16 6.35 14.81 -5.02
N THR A 17 6.03 13.53 -5.19
CA THR A 17 5.27 12.70 -4.25
C THR A 17 5.80 12.70 -2.81
N ARG A 18 7.09 12.98 -2.63
CA ARG A 18 7.72 13.14 -1.31
C ARG A 18 7.22 14.37 -0.56
N LEU A 19 7.08 15.50 -1.23
CA LEU A 19 6.60 16.75 -0.62
C LEU A 19 5.13 16.61 -0.23
N ILE A 20 4.31 16.04 -1.12
CA ILE A 20 2.90 15.75 -0.85
C ILE A 20 2.78 14.79 0.34
N GLY A 21 3.61 13.73 0.38
CA GLY A 21 3.64 12.78 1.48
C GLY A 21 3.95 13.41 2.82
N ASN A 22 4.97 14.28 2.86
CA ASN A 22 5.33 15.02 4.06
C ASN A 22 4.22 15.97 4.51
N ALA A 23 3.61 16.71 3.59
CA ALA A 23 2.53 17.65 3.89
C ALA A 23 1.28 16.94 4.44
N LEU A 24 1.00 15.72 3.95
CA LEU A 24 -0.15 14.92 4.39
C LEU A 24 0.16 13.99 5.57
N GLY A 25 1.43 13.88 6.00
CA GLY A 25 1.86 12.84 6.94
C GLY A 25 1.62 11.42 6.41
N ALA A 26 1.59 11.25 5.09
CA ALA A 26 1.26 9.99 4.43
C ALA A 26 2.53 9.27 3.95
N ARG A 27 2.71 8.02 4.41
CA ARG A 27 3.80 7.12 3.98
C ARG A 27 3.65 6.66 2.53
N TYR A 28 2.41 6.45 2.11
CA TYR A 28 2.06 5.97 0.79
C TYR A 28 1.03 6.90 0.17
N ILE A 29 1.20 7.18 -1.12
CA ILE A 29 0.24 7.95 -1.91
C ILE A 29 -0.28 7.07 -3.04
N VAL A 30 -1.61 7.06 -3.16
CA VAL A 30 -2.30 6.50 -4.33
C VAL A 30 -2.66 7.65 -5.25
N SER A 31 -2.17 7.60 -6.48
CA SER A 31 -2.48 8.57 -7.52
C SER A 31 -3.08 7.85 -8.72
N GLY A 32 -3.90 8.55 -9.50
CA GLY A 32 -4.47 7.93 -10.68
C GLY A 32 -5.14 8.92 -11.61
N THR A 33 -5.31 8.49 -12.86
CA THR A 33 -5.98 9.25 -13.90
C THR A 33 -7.13 8.43 -14.48
N LEU A 34 -8.28 9.08 -14.64
CA LEU A 34 -9.47 8.49 -15.23
C LEU A 34 -9.74 9.20 -16.57
N ALA A 35 -9.69 8.45 -17.65
CA ALA A 35 -10.08 8.91 -18.98
C ALA A 35 -11.30 8.12 -19.45
N ARG A 36 -12.25 8.82 -20.08
CA ARG A 36 -13.44 8.24 -20.68
C ARG A 36 -13.44 8.53 -22.17
N HIS A 37 -13.65 7.51 -22.98
CA HIS A 37 -13.82 7.62 -24.42
C HIS A 37 -15.05 6.83 -24.86
N ASP A 38 -16.11 7.54 -25.26
CA ASP A 38 -17.42 6.96 -25.57
C ASP A 38 -17.92 6.01 -24.46
N ARG A 39 -17.93 4.70 -24.75
CA ARG A 39 -18.31 3.60 -23.85
C ARG A 39 -17.13 2.86 -23.24
N HIS A 40 -15.93 3.44 -23.23
CA HIS A 40 -14.76 2.86 -22.58
C HIS A 40 -14.21 3.79 -21.51
N ILE A 41 -13.82 3.20 -20.38
CA ILE A 41 -13.10 3.87 -19.30
C ILE A 41 -11.71 3.27 -19.21
N ARG A 42 -10.72 4.16 -19.14
CA ARG A 42 -9.34 3.84 -18.80
C ARG A 42 -9.00 4.49 -17.47
N LEU A 43 -8.70 3.67 -16.48
CA LEU A 43 -8.17 4.11 -15.19
C LEU A 43 -6.73 3.66 -15.07
N ASN A 44 -5.83 4.58 -14.80
CA ASN A 44 -4.48 4.26 -14.33
C ASN A 44 -4.43 4.56 -12.84
N ALA A 45 -3.93 3.63 -12.04
CA ALA A 45 -3.71 3.83 -10.61
C ALA A 45 -2.29 3.41 -10.25
N SER A 46 -1.66 4.14 -9.35
CA SER A 46 -0.32 3.86 -8.85
C SER A 46 -0.22 4.11 -7.36
N LEU A 47 0.66 3.35 -6.71
CA LEU A 47 1.01 3.45 -5.31
C LEU A 47 2.49 3.81 -5.20
N THR A 48 2.81 4.88 -4.49
CA THR A 48 4.20 5.36 -4.33
C THR A 48 4.56 5.48 -2.85
N ASP A 49 5.74 5.00 -2.46
CA ASP A 49 6.34 5.25 -1.15
C ASP A 49 6.91 6.68 -1.13
N THR A 50 6.38 7.52 -0.25
CA THR A 50 6.71 8.96 -0.21
C THR A 50 8.10 9.23 0.36
N SER A 51 8.67 8.30 1.14
CA SER A 51 9.96 8.49 1.80
C SER A 51 11.14 8.52 0.81
N ASN A 52 11.04 7.74 -0.26
CA ASN A 52 12.07 7.59 -1.29
C ASN A 52 11.55 7.82 -2.71
N GLY A 53 10.25 8.12 -2.88
CA GLY A 53 9.62 8.35 -4.17
C GLY A 53 9.48 7.09 -5.02
N ARG A 54 9.68 5.90 -4.46
CA ARG A 54 9.66 4.64 -5.21
C ARG A 54 8.23 4.24 -5.57
N LEU A 55 8.00 3.95 -6.85
CA LEU A 55 6.78 3.30 -7.31
C LEU A 55 6.70 1.88 -6.72
N VAL A 56 5.68 1.64 -5.90
CA VAL A 56 5.41 0.33 -5.27
C VAL A 56 4.57 -0.53 -6.20
N TRP A 57 3.57 0.06 -6.82
CA TRP A 57 2.65 -0.63 -7.72
C TRP A 57 2.06 0.34 -8.74
N SER A 58 1.71 -0.17 -9.92
CA SER A 58 0.95 0.55 -10.93
C SER A 58 0.12 -0.43 -11.74
N GLN A 59 -1.11 -0.06 -12.06
CA GLN A 59 -1.98 -0.87 -12.88
C GLN A 59 -2.90 0.00 -13.73
N ARG A 60 -3.21 -0.52 -14.91
CA ARG A 60 -4.19 0.04 -15.84
C ARG A 60 -5.42 -0.85 -15.89
N PHE A 61 -6.58 -0.23 -15.79
CA PHE A 61 -7.88 -0.87 -15.92
C PHE A 61 -8.57 -0.27 -17.15
N ASP A 62 -8.81 -1.11 -18.16
CA ASP A 62 -9.67 -0.78 -19.30
C ASP A 62 -10.99 -1.55 -19.14
N ARG A 63 -12.11 -0.83 -19.16
CA ARG A 63 -13.45 -1.39 -18.87
C ARG A 63 -14.54 -0.70 -19.70
N ASP A 64 -15.58 -1.45 -20.06
CA ASP A 64 -16.73 -0.92 -20.77
C ASP A 64 -17.71 -0.23 -19.82
N LEU A 65 -18.29 0.86 -20.31
CA LEU A 65 -19.13 1.80 -19.58
C LEU A 65 -20.60 1.35 -19.61
N VAL A 66 -20.84 0.10 -19.25
CA VAL A 66 -22.18 -0.50 -19.24
C VAL A 66 -23.00 0.02 -18.05
N ASP A 67 -22.33 0.27 -16.90
CA ASP A 67 -22.89 0.93 -15.71
C ASP A 67 -21.77 1.63 -14.92
N ILE A 68 -21.72 2.96 -14.98
CA ILE A 68 -20.65 3.75 -14.36
C ILE A 68 -20.64 3.64 -12.83
N PHE A 69 -21.79 3.41 -12.19
CA PHE A 69 -21.89 3.32 -10.73
C PHE A 69 -21.41 1.96 -10.23
N ARG A 70 -21.84 0.88 -10.88
CA ARG A 70 -21.32 -0.47 -10.59
C ARG A 70 -19.82 -0.55 -10.86
N LEU A 71 -19.35 0.06 -11.95
CA LEU A 71 -17.94 0.08 -12.28
C LEU A 71 -17.12 0.79 -11.21
N ARG A 72 -17.59 1.93 -10.70
CA ARG A 72 -16.89 2.68 -9.64
C ARG A 72 -16.69 1.84 -8.39
N ASP A 73 -17.76 1.19 -7.93
CA ASP A 73 -17.72 0.46 -6.66
C ASP A 73 -16.89 -0.84 -6.80
N GLN A 74 -17.01 -1.53 -7.93
CA GLN A 74 -16.22 -2.72 -8.23
C GLN A 74 -14.72 -2.40 -8.38
N VAL A 75 -14.38 -1.40 -9.21
CA VAL A 75 -12.97 -1.01 -9.44
C VAL A 75 -12.37 -0.41 -8.16
N GLY A 76 -13.14 0.35 -7.39
CA GLY A 76 -12.71 0.85 -6.08
C GLY A 76 -12.37 -0.29 -5.13
N SER A 77 -13.24 -1.29 -5.01
CA SER A 77 -13.00 -2.47 -4.15
C SER A 77 -11.79 -3.28 -4.64
N GLU A 78 -11.63 -3.45 -5.95
CA GLU A 78 -10.49 -4.16 -6.55
C GLU A 78 -9.18 -3.43 -6.22
N ILE A 79 -9.15 -2.11 -6.39
CA ILE A 79 -7.98 -1.27 -6.07
C ILE A 79 -7.65 -1.37 -4.58
N VAL A 80 -8.62 -1.19 -3.69
CA VAL A 80 -8.38 -1.29 -2.24
C VAL A 80 -7.82 -2.66 -1.86
N SER A 81 -8.37 -3.75 -2.41
CA SER A 81 -7.86 -5.09 -2.14
C SER A 81 -6.43 -5.31 -2.66
N ILE A 82 -6.05 -4.67 -3.77
CA ILE A 82 -4.69 -4.77 -4.30
C ILE A 82 -3.76 -3.93 -3.43
N LEU A 83 -4.14 -2.69 -3.13
CA LEU A 83 -3.35 -1.76 -2.33
C LEU A 83 -3.05 -2.30 -0.94
N ASP A 84 -4.03 -2.93 -0.27
CA ASP A 84 -3.82 -3.54 1.03
C ASP A 84 -2.69 -4.59 1.00
N LYS A 85 -2.71 -5.46 -0.03
CA LYS A 85 -1.67 -6.49 -0.24
C LYS A 85 -0.32 -5.87 -0.60
N GLU A 86 -0.30 -4.84 -1.44
CA GLU A 86 0.95 -4.19 -1.88
C GLU A 86 1.60 -3.40 -0.75
N VAL A 87 0.82 -2.67 0.06
CA VAL A 87 1.31 -2.02 1.28
C VAL A 87 1.80 -3.07 2.27
N ASP A 88 1.06 -4.17 2.45
CA ASP A 88 1.48 -5.22 3.38
C ASP A 88 2.84 -5.81 2.99
N ARG A 89 3.01 -6.17 1.71
CA ARG A 89 4.29 -6.64 1.16
C ARG A 89 5.40 -5.61 1.29
N ALA A 90 5.14 -4.36 0.95
CA ALA A 90 6.13 -3.30 0.99
C ALA A 90 6.66 -3.08 2.42
N GLU A 91 5.76 -2.98 3.39
CA GLU A 91 6.15 -2.87 4.80
C GLU A 91 6.87 -4.15 5.27
N GLN A 92 6.59 -5.32 4.69
CA GLN A 92 7.14 -6.59 5.18
C GLN A 92 8.61 -6.66 4.78
N ALA A 93 8.88 -6.35 3.52
CA ALA A 93 10.22 -6.18 3.01
C ALA A 93 11.00 -5.15 3.82
N ARG A 94 10.37 -4.03 4.20
CA ARG A 94 11.01 -3.01 5.05
C ARG A 94 11.40 -3.53 6.42
N THR A 95 10.56 -4.34 7.07
CA THR A 95 10.95 -4.92 8.36
C THR A 95 12.24 -5.72 8.24
N PHE A 96 12.51 -6.39 7.13
CA PHE A 96 13.74 -7.16 6.88
C PHE A 96 14.98 -6.31 6.55
N GLN A 97 14.83 -5.00 6.34
CA GLN A 97 15.95 -4.06 6.14
C GLN A 97 16.52 -3.52 7.45
N VAL A 98 15.81 -3.70 8.57
CA VAL A 98 16.25 -3.28 9.90
C VAL A 98 17.06 -4.42 10.54
N PRO A 99 18.21 -4.17 11.19
CA PRO A 99 18.90 -5.18 11.98
C PRO A 99 17.97 -5.80 13.03
N TRP A 100 18.15 -7.08 13.34
CA TRP A 100 17.20 -7.80 14.19
C TRP A 100 17.18 -7.26 15.63
N GLU A 101 18.27 -6.66 16.09
CA GLU A 101 18.45 -6.05 17.40
C GLU A 101 17.71 -4.71 17.54
N SER A 102 17.44 -4.05 16.42
CA SER A 102 16.82 -2.72 16.38
C SER A 102 15.34 -2.77 16.02
N LEU A 103 14.72 -3.94 16.04
CA LEU A 103 13.31 -4.09 15.69
C LEU A 103 12.42 -3.52 16.80
N GLU A 104 11.52 -2.63 16.41
CA GLU A 104 10.43 -2.18 17.26
C GLU A 104 9.35 -3.26 17.40
N THR A 105 8.51 -3.17 18.43
CA THR A 105 7.43 -4.12 18.74
C THR A 105 6.56 -4.46 17.53
N TRP A 106 6.13 -3.44 16.77
CA TRP A 106 5.35 -3.64 15.54
C TRP A 106 6.10 -4.49 14.50
N GLN A 107 7.41 -4.26 14.33
CA GLN A 107 8.22 -4.97 13.33
C GLN A 107 8.50 -6.41 13.77
N LEU A 108 8.68 -6.65 15.07
CA LEU A 108 8.78 -7.98 15.65
C LEU A 108 7.51 -8.80 15.37
N VAL A 109 6.33 -8.26 15.70
CA VAL A 109 5.04 -8.92 15.41
C VAL A 109 4.90 -9.25 13.93
N ARG A 110 5.35 -8.34 13.06
CA ARG A 110 5.24 -8.50 11.61
C ARG A 110 6.14 -9.59 11.05
N ARG A 111 7.40 -9.63 11.48
CA ARG A 111 8.32 -10.74 11.13
C ARG A 111 7.81 -12.07 11.70
N GLY A 112 7.28 -12.07 12.92
CA GLY A 112 6.66 -13.27 13.50
C GLY A 112 5.51 -13.82 12.64
N ARG A 113 4.58 -12.95 12.22
CA ARG A 113 3.48 -13.34 11.31
C ARG A 113 3.97 -13.85 9.96
N TRP A 114 5.02 -13.25 9.41
CA TRP A 114 5.62 -13.71 8.14
C TRP A 114 6.15 -15.15 8.24
N HIS A 115 6.87 -15.46 9.32
CA HIS A 115 7.34 -16.83 9.56
C HIS A 115 6.16 -17.79 9.82
N MET A 116 5.18 -17.39 10.64
CA MET A 116 3.97 -18.19 10.91
C MET A 116 3.23 -18.61 9.63
N ASN A 117 3.14 -17.72 8.64
CA ASN A 117 2.47 -18.01 7.36
C ASN A 117 3.14 -19.10 6.51
N ARG A 118 4.41 -19.43 6.79
CA ARG A 118 5.15 -20.49 6.07
C ARG A 118 4.82 -21.89 6.55
N ARG A 119 4.16 -22.02 7.71
CA ARG A 119 3.62 -23.28 8.26
C ARG A 119 4.63 -24.43 8.36
N THR A 120 5.92 -24.12 8.52
CA THR A 120 6.94 -25.11 8.86
C THR A 120 7.18 -25.09 10.37
N ARG A 121 7.61 -26.22 10.94
CA ARG A 121 7.96 -26.29 12.38
C ARG A 121 9.04 -25.26 12.72
N ARG A 122 10.11 -25.21 11.92
CA ARG A 122 11.21 -24.26 12.08
C ARG A 122 10.72 -22.80 12.05
N ASP A 123 9.88 -22.43 11.08
CA ASP A 123 9.35 -21.07 11.00
C ASP A 123 8.40 -20.76 12.17
N THR A 124 7.68 -21.75 12.68
CA THR A 124 6.82 -21.58 13.87
C THR A 124 7.66 -21.25 15.10
N ASP A 125 8.79 -21.93 15.30
CA ASP A 125 9.71 -21.66 16.41
C ASP A 125 10.30 -20.24 16.31
N ILE A 126 10.67 -19.81 15.09
CA ILE A 126 11.16 -18.44 14.84
C ILE A 126 10.05 -17.40 15.09
N ALA A 127 8.82 -17.69 14.66
CA ALA A 127 7.69 -16.81 14.90
C ALA A 127 7.43 -16.59 16.39
N LEU A 128 7.55 -17.66 17.20
CA LEU A 128 7.38 -17.58 18.65
C LEU A 128 8.43 -16.68 19.30
N ASP A 129 9.71 -16.83 18.94
CA ASP A 129 10.78 -15.93 19.45
C ASP A 129 10.49 -14.46 19.13
N PHE A 130 9.99 -14.16 17.92
CA PHE A 130 9.57 -12.80 17.58
C PHE A 130 8.41 -12.30 18.44
N PHE A 131 7.41 -13.13 18.72
CA PHE A 131 6.26 -12.73 19.53
C PHE A 131 6.64 -12.57 21.01
N ASP A 132 7.49 -13.43 21.55
CA ASP A 132 7.97 -13.34 22.94
C ASP A 132 8.77 -12.05 23.16
N ARG A 133 9.60 -11.66 22.19
CA ARG A 133 10.34 -10.39 22.24
C ARG A 133 9.45 -9.18 22.08
N ALA A 134 8.35 -9.30 21.33
CA ALA A 134 7.38 -8.22 21.18
C ALA A 134 6.53 -8.00 22.45
N TYR A 135 6.33 -9.05 23.25
CA TYR A 135 5.53 -9.00 24.47
C TYR A 135 6.29 -8.42 25.67
N ARG A 136 7.61 -8.60 25.71
CA ARG A 136 8.50 -8.07 26.76
C ARG A 136 8.73 -6.58 26.58
#